data_AF-A0A7K6MQK1-F1
#
_entry.id   AF-A0A7K6MQK1-F1
#
_cell.length_a   1.000
_cell.length_b   1.000
_cell.length_c   1.000
_cell.angle_alpha   90.00
_cell.angle_beta   90.00
_cell.angle_gamma   90.00
#
_symmetry.space_group_name_H-M   'P 1'
#
loop_
_entity.id
_entity.type
_entity.pdbx_description
1 polymer ?
#
loop_
_entity_poly.entity_id
_entity_poly.type
_entity_poly.pdbx_seq_one_letter_code
_entity_poly.pdbx_strand_id
1 'polypeptide(L)'
;MRNALRLRYSLLPFLYTLFHRAHSAGDTVARPLFLEFPTDPNTWAVDRQLLWGGGLLVTPVLEAGQTKVSGYFPAGTWYSLTGDSTIQSKGQWILLPAPLDTINVHVRAGHILPLQEPAFSTAQSRGKGMALVVALTPDGFARGDLFWDDGESWETFERGDYTEILFLASNVST
;
A
#
# COMPACT_ATOMS: atom_id res chain seq x y z
N MET A 1 -9.88 -4.66 15.99
CA MET A 1 -10.91 -4.19 15.03
C MET A 1 -10.85 -2.70 14.72
N ARG A 2 -11.01 -1.79 15.70
CA ARG A 2 -11.01 -0.33 15.46
C ARG A 2 -9.75 0.19 14.77
N ASN A 3 -8.57 -0.27 15.18
CA ASN A 3 -7.29 0.17 14.60
C ASN A 3 -7.15 -0.28 13.13
N ALA A 4 -7.51 -1.53 12.83
CA ALA A 4 -7.50 -2.06 11.46
C ALA A 4 -8.44 -1.26 10.52
N LEU A 5 -9.64 -0.92 10.98
CA LEU A 5 -10.57 -0.09 10.20
C LEU A 5 -10.05 1.34 10.02
N ARG A 6 -9.47 1.95 11.06
CA ARG A 6 -8.84 3.27 10.93
C ARG A 6 -7.71 3.28 9.90
N LEU A 7 -6.85 2.26 9.92
CA LEU A 7 -5.78 2.10 8.94
C LEU A 7 -6.33 1.92 7.52
N ARG A 8 -7.38 1.11 7.36
CA ARG A 8 -8.06 0.98 6.07
C ARG A 8 -8.62 2.31 5.60
N TYR A 9 -9.29 3.05 6.49
CA TYR A 9 -9.87 4.36 6.16
C TYR A 9 -8.79 5.38 5.78
N SER A 10 -7.63 5.33 6.43
CA SER A 10 -6.52 6.23 6.06
C SER A 10 -5.94 5.92 4.70
N LEU A 11 -6.00 4.66 4.26
CA LEU A 11 -5.51 4.19 2.96
C LEU A 11 -6.54 4.28 1.83
N LEU A 12 -7.74 4.82 2.08
CA LEU A 12 -8.78 4.89 1.05
C LEU A 12 -8.37 5.68 -0.20
N PRO A 13 -7.64 6.82 -0.12
CA PRO A 13 -7.19 7.53 -1.33
C PRO A 13 -6.28 6.66 -2.19
N PHE A 14 -5.33 5.94 -1.57
CA PHE A 14 -4.48 4.99 -2.27
C PHE A 14 -5.28 3.86 -2.89
N LEU A 15 -6.17 3.22 -2.12
CA LEU A 15 -7.01 2.13 -2.62
C LEU A 15 -7.92 2.57 -3.77
N TYR A 16 -8.50 3.78 -3.69
CA TYR A 16 -9.35 4.35 -4.72
C TYR A 16 -8.57 4.63 -6.01
N THR A 17 -7.33 5.12 -5.88
CA THR A 17 -6.42 5.30 -7.02
C THR A 17 -6.07 3.95 -7.69
N LEU A 18 -5.92 2.87 -6.92
CA LEU A 18 -5.74 1.53 -7.49
C LEU A 18 -6.98 1.05 -8.26
N PHE A 19 -8.20 1.31 -7.75
CA PHE A 19 -9.42 1.01 -8.50
C PHE A 19 -9.53 1.81 -9.78
N HIS A 20 -9.12 3.08 -9.76
CA HIS A 20 -9.06 3.91 -10.96
C HIS A 20 -8.13 3.28 -12.02
N ARG A 21 -6.91 2.88 -11.63
CA ARG A 21 -5.96 2.18 -12.54
C ARG A 21 -6.49 0.85 -13.07
N ALA A 22 -7.24 0.12 -12.24
CA ALA A 22 -7.89 -1.12 -12.68
C ALA A 22 -8.96 -0.84 -13.75
N HIS A 23 -9.74 0.22 -13.59
CA HIS A 23 -10.73 0.68 -14.58
C HIS A 23 -10.08 1.17 -15.87
N SER A 24 -9.09 2.06 -15.78
CA SER A 24 -8.52 2.75 -16.94
C SER A 24 -7.47 1.94 -17.71
N ALA A 25 -6.70 1.09 -17.02
CA ALA A 25 -5.56 0.38 -17.60
C ALA A 25 -5.61 -1.15 -17.44
N GLY A 26 -6.66 -1.70 -16.82
CA GLY A 26 -6.78 -3.14 -16.56
C GLY A 26 -5.80 -3.67 -15.52
N ASP A 27 -5.27 -2.79 -14.67
CA ASP A 27 -4.33 -3.17 -13.62
C ASP A 27 -5.01 -3.94 -12.45
N THR A 28 -4.22 -4.58 -11.59
CA THR A 28 -4.74 -5.33 -10.43
C THR A 28 -4.68 -4.52 -9.13
N VAL A 29 -5.77 -4.56 -8.35
CA VAL A 29 -5.86 -3.91 -7.03
C VAL A 29 -5.21 -4.77 -5.94
N ALA A 30 -5.81 -5.91 -5.63
CA ALA A 30 -5.20 -6.94 -4.79
C ALA A 30 -4.31 -7.81 -5.70
N ARG A 31 -3.01 -7.75 -5.48
CA ARG A 31 -1.99 -8.28 -6.38
C ARG A 31 -1.19 -9.40 -5.69
N PRO A 32 -1.09 -10.60 -6.28
CA PRO A 32 -0.16 -11.61 -5.80
C PRO A 32 1.30 -11.16 -6.02
N LEU A 33 2.22 -11.63 -5.17
CA LEU A 33 3.61 -11.17 -5.18
C LEU A 33 4.31 -11.46 -6.52
N PHE A 34 4.02 -12.60 -7.16
CA PHE A 34 4.69 -12.99 -8.41
C PHE A 34 4.42 -12.04 -9.59
N LEU A 35 3.35 -11.23 -9.56
CA LEU A 35 3.11 -10.22 -10.60
C LEU A 35 4.10 -9.04 -10.49
N GLU A 36 4.51 -8.69 -9.27
CA GLU A 36 5.54 -7.66 -9.04
C GLU A 36 6.96 -8.19 -9.09
N PHE A 37 7.15 -9.47 -8.77
CA PHE A 37 8.46 -10.10 -8.62
C PHE A 37 8.55 -11.41 -9.44
N PRO A 38 8.29 -11.38 -10.76
CA PRO A 38 8.20 -12.61 -11.56
C PRO A 38 9.53 -13.39 -11.64
N THR A 39 10.66 -12.68 -11.49
CA THR A 39 12.01 -13.27 -11.50
C THR A 39 12.39 -13.97 -10.20
N ASP A 40 11.60 -13.81 -9.14
CA ASP A 40 11.81 -14.49 -7.85
C ASP A 40 10.87 -15.70 -7.76
N PRO A 41 11.37 -16.94 -8.00
CA PRO A 41 10.54 -18.14 -8.05
C PRO A 41 9.89 -18.47 -6.70
N ASN A 42 10.42 -17.94 -5.58
CA ASN A 42 9.80 -18.15 -4.27
C ASN A 42 8.42 -17.50 -4.18
N THR A 43 8.18 -16.42 -4.94
CA THR A 43 6.91 -15.68 -4.90
C THR A 43 5.76 -16.40 -5.58
N TRP A 44 6.05 -17.41 -6.42
CA TRP A 44 5.03 -18.12 -7.20
C TRP A 44 4.12 -18.98 -6.32
N ALA A 45 4.64 -19.47 -5.19
CA ALA A 45 3.91 -20.30 -4.24
C ALA A 45 3.37 -19.49 -3.04
N VAL A 46 3.61 -18.18 -2.97
CA VAL A 46 3.13 -17.35 -1.85
C VAL A 46 1.67 -16.99 -2.06
N ASP A 47 0.79 -17.56 -1.23
CA ASP A 47 -0.66 -17.38 -1.26
C ASP A 47 -1.25 -16.86 0.07
N ARG A 48 -0.43 -16.75 1.12
CA ARG A 48 -0.81 -16.25 2.46
C ARG A 48 -0.49 -14.77 2.68
N GLN A 49 -0.03 -14.07 1.65
CA GLN A 49 0.26 -12.63 1.65
C GLN A 49 -0.21 -12.02 0.33
N LEU A 50 -0.49 -10.73 0.34
CA LEU A 50 -0.88 -10.00 -0.86
C LEU A 50 -0.36 -8.57 -0.86
N LEU A 51 -0.29 -7.98 -2.04
CA LEU A 51 -0.01 -6.57 -2.23
C LEU A 51 -1.29 -5.80 -2.56
N TRP A 52 -1.35 -4.53 -2.16
CA TRP A 52 -2.21 -3.54 -2.79
C TRP A 52 -1.38 -2.77 -3.82
N GLY A 53 -1.72 -2.92 -5.10
CA GLY A 53 -0.89 -2.49 -6.22
C GLY A 53 0.52 -3.07 -6.12
N GLY A 54 1.53 -2.25 -6.43
CA GLY A 54 2.95 -2.59 -6.23
C GLY A 54 3.57 -2.08 -4.92
N GLY A 55 2.82 -1.29 -4.14
CA GLY A 55 3.39 -0.41 -3.11
C GLY A 55 3.18 -0.84 -1.66
N LEU A 56 2.21 -1.70 -1.35
CA LEU A 56 1.85 -2.03 0.03
C LEU A 56 1.68 -3.54 0.22
N LEU A 57 2.55 -4.17 1.01
CA LEU A 57 2.50 -5.60 1.37
C LEU A 57 1.71 -5.83 2.64
N VAL A 58 0.76 -6.75 2.60
CA VAL A 58 -0.09 -7.16 3.73
C VAL A 58 0.26 -8.60 4.14
N THR A 59 0.63 -8.78 5.40
CA THR A 59 0.99 -10.08 5.99
C THR A 59 0.03 -10.42 7.14
N PRO A 60 -1.12 -11.09 6.87
CA PRO A 60 -2.11 -11.41 7.89
C PRO A 60 -1.73 -12.63 8.74
N VAL A 61 -2.20 -12.67 9.99
CA VAL A 61 -2.22 -13.90 10.80
C VAL A 61 -3.44 -14.73 10.38
N LEU A 62 -3.22 -15.96 9.94
CA LEU A 62 -4.28 -16.84 9.42
C LEU A 62 -4.54 -18.09 10.29
N GLU A 63 -3.85 -18.21 11.42
CA GLU A 63 -3.92 -19.35 12.33
C GLU A 63 -4.33 -18.91 13.73
N ALA A 64 -5.19 -19.71 14.38
CA ALA A 64 -5.70 -19.40 15.69
C ALA A 64 -4.60 -19.44 16.77
N GLY A 65 -4.64 -18.50 17.71
CA GLY A 65 -3.73 -18.44 18.85
C GLY A 65 -2.30 -17.98 18.53
N GLN A 66 -1.98 -17.65 17.27
CA GLN A 66 -0.66 -17.17 16.90
C GLN A 66 -0.47 -15.70 17.26
N THR A 67 0.71 -15.37 17.79
CA THR A 67 1.16 -14.00 18.10
C THR A 67 2.35 -13.56 17.26
N LYS A 68 2.72 -14.38 16.27
CA LYS A 68 3.75 -14.14 15.29
C LYS A 68 3.29 -14.68 13.94
N VAL A 69 3.80 -14.12 12.85
CA VAL A 69 3.53 -14.60 11.49
C VAL A 69 4.80 -14.62 10.68
N SER A 70 4.98 -15.67 9.88
CA SER A 70 6.06 -15.73 8.89
C SER A 70 5.59 -15.07 7.60
N GLY A 71 6.29 -14.04 7.15
CA GLY A 71 6.04 -13.38 5.87
C GLY A 71 7.26 -13.44 4.97
N TYR A 72 7.06 -13.76 3.69
CA TYR A 72 8.06 -13.63 2.65
C TYR A 72 8.20 -12.15 2.27
N PHE A 73 9.44 -11.67 2.23
CA PHE A 73 9.79 -10.34 1.77
C PHE A 73 10.71 -10.48 0.56
N PRO A 74 10.23 -10.13 -0.66
CA PRO A 74 11.08 -10.04 -1.84
C PRO A 74 12.26 -9.09 -1.64
N ALA A 75 13.30 -9.24 -2.46
CA ALA A 75 14.48 -8.41 -2.38
C ALA A 75 14.15 -6.90 -2.49
N GLY A 76 14.69 -6.10 -1.57
CA GLY A 76 14.44 -4.66 -1.48
C GLY A 76 14.19 -4.16 -0.06
N THR A 77 13.87 -2.88 0.04
CA THR A 77 13.57 -2.20 1.30
C THR A 77 12.07 -2.14 1.52
N TRP A 78 11.63 -2.48 2.74
CA TRP A 78 10.24 -2.47 3.16
C TRP A 78 10.10 -1.72 4.49
N TYR A 79 9.25 -0.71 4.52
CA TYR A 79 9.02 0.14 5.70
C TYR A 79 7.70 -0.25 6.36
N SER A 80 7.70 -0.47 7.68
CA SER A 80 6.43 -0.67 8.39
C SER A 80 5.57 0.58 8.33
N LEU A 81 4.27 0.41 8.03
CA LEU A 81 3.32 1.52 8.01
C LEU A 81 2.76 1.82 9.41
N THR A 82 2.85 0.86 10.33
CA THR A 82 2.25 0.93 11.67
C THR A 82 3.28 1.01 12.79
N GLY A 83 4.56 0.99 12.48
CA GLY A 83 5.66 1.11 13.45
C GLY A 83 6.95 1.54 12.77
N ASP A 84 8.04 1.60 13.54
CA ASP A 84 9.28 2.23 13.09
C ASP A 84 10.31 1.24 12.51
N SER A 85 9.86 0.03 12.12
CA SER A 85 10.77 -0.99 11.58
C SER A 85 11.01 -0.81 10.08
N THR A 86 12.27 -0.99 9.69
CA THR A 86 12.69 -1.10 8.29
C THR A 86 13.27 -2.50 8.07
N ILE A 87 12.84 -3.15 6.99
CA ILE A 87 13.31 -4.47 6.58
C ILE A 87 14.13 -4.31 5.31
N GLN A 88 15.41 -4.66 5.40
CA GLN A 88 16.30 -4.81 4.24
C GLN A 88 16.31 -6.29 3.84
N SER A 89 15.53 -6.65 2.83
CA SER A 89 15.37 -8.04 2.43
C SER A 89 16.22 -8.41 1.21
N LYS A 90 16.73 -9.64 1.21
CA LYS A 90 17.38 -10.28 0.05
C LYS A 90 16.50 -11.34 -0.63
N GLY A 91 15.20 -11.38 -0.32
CA GLY A 91 14.28 -12.44 -0.75
C GLY A 91 14.23 -13.57 0.28
N GLN A 92 13.60 -13.34 1.42
CA GLN A 92 13.62 -14.26 2.56
C GLN A 92 12.33 -14.24 3.37
N TRP A 93 12.08 -15.32 4.10
CA TRP A 93 11.02 -15.39 5.11
C TRP A 93 11.47 -14.73 6.41
N ILE A 94 10.62 -13.89 6.99
CA ILE A 94 10.89 -13.17 8.23
C ILE A 94 9.74 -13.42 9.20
N LEU A 95 10.10 -13.78 10.43
CA LEU A 95 9.15 -13.94 11.53
C LEU A 95 8.85 -12.59 12.17
N LEU A 96 7.61 -12.12 12.01
CA LEU A 96 7.15 -10.82 12.50
C LEU A 96 6.33 -10.99 13.79
N PRO A 97 6.48 -10.11 14.78
CA PRO A 97 5.50 -9.96 15.85
C PRO A 97 4.12 -9.63 15.27
N ALA A 98 3.08 -10.29 15.76
CA ALA A 98 1.70 -10.06 15.38
C ALA A 98 0.78 -10.23 16.60
N PRO A 99 0.92 -9.37 17.63
CA PRO A 99 -0.03 -9.36 18.73
C PRO A 99 -1.45 -9.07 18.21
N LEU A 100 -2.46 -9.38 19.02
CA LEU A 100 -3.87 -9.40 18.61
C LEU A 100 -4.41 -8.09 18.00
N ASP A 101 -3.76 -6.96 18.30
CA ASP A 101 -4.14 -5.62 17.85
C ASP A 101 -3.33 -5.12 16.63
N THR A 102 -2.41 -5.93 16.11
CA THR A 102 -1.45 -5.54 15.06
C THR A 102 -1.68 -6.33 13.78
N ILE A 103 -1.73 -5.62 12.66
CA ILE A 103 -1.68 -6.21 11.32
C ILE A 103 -0.37 -5.75 10.70
N ASN A 104 0.42 -6.69 10.20
CA ASN A 104 1.70 -6.38 9.58
C ASN A 104 1.48 -5.83 8.17
N VAL A 105 1.78 -4.55 7.98
CA VAL A 105 1.65 -3.86 6.69
C VAL A 105 2.93 -3.09 6.40
N HIS A 106 3.52 -3.31 5.23
CA HIS A 106 4.81 -2.73 4.87
C HIS A 106 4.74 -2.03 3.51
N VAL A 107 5.20 -0.78 3.45
CA VAL A 107 5.34 -0.01 2.23
C VAL A 107 6.64 -0.37 1.54
N ARG A 108 6.58 -0.71 0.26
CA ARG A 108 7.75 -0.96 -0.58
C ARG A 108 8.48 0.35 -0.87
N ALA A 109 9.79 0.37 -0.71
CA ALA A 109 10.59 1.51 -1.15
C ALA A 109 10.36 1.85 -2.63
N GLY A 110 10.49 3.13 -2.96
CA GLY A 110 10.18 3.69 -4.27
C GLY A 110 8.72 4.11 -4.45
N HIS A 111 7.87 3.98 -3.43
CA HIS A 111 6.44 4.30 -3.51
C HIS A 111 6.04 5.49 -2.62
N ILE A 112 5.13 6.32 -3.13
CA ILE A 112 4.45 7.37 -2.40
C ILE A 112 2.97 7.00 -2.30
N LEU A 113 2.43 6.90 -1.09
CA LEU A 113 1.04 6.54 -0.85
C LEU A 113 0.25 7.77 -0.39
N PRO A 114 -0.86 8.13 -1.06
CA PRO A 114 -1.78 9.14 -0.54
C PRO A 114 -2.66 8.56 0.57
N LEU A 115 -2.71 9.28 1.68
CA LEU A 115 -3.52 8.96 2.85
C LEU A 115 -4.50 10.10 3.12
N GLN A 116 -5.56 9.78 3.87
CA GLN A 116 -6.49 10.76 4.41
C GLN A 116 -6.71 10.50 5.90
N GLU A 117 -6.99 11.54 6.67
CA GLU A 117 -7.35 11.34 8.08
C GLU A 117 -8.67 10.53 8.17
N PRO A 118 -8.70 9.41 8.92
CA PRO A 118 -9.86 8.53 8.95
C PRO A 118 -11.04 9.15 9.73
N ALA A 119 -12.25 8.75 9.36
CA ALA A 119 -13.50 9.10 10.06
C ALA A 119 -14.43 7.87 10.21
N PHE A 120 -15.64 8.07 10.73
CA PHE A 120 -16.63 6.98 10.88
C PHE A 120 -17.30 6.59 9.55
N SER A 121 -17.27 7.47 8.55
CA SER A 121 -17.79 7.22 7.20
C SER A 121 -16.90 7.89 6.16
N THR A 122 -16.99 7.46 4.90
CA THR A 122 -16.27 8.06 3.77
C THR A 122 -16.69 9.51 3.56
N ALA A 123 -17.98 9.82 3.67
CA ALA A 123 -18.52 11.18 3.60
C ALA A 123 -17.83 12.15 4.58
N GLN A 124 -17.59 11.71 5.82
CA GLN A 124 -16.85 12.50 6.80
C GLN A 124 -15.34 12.52 6.50
N SER A 125 -14.76 11.37 6.12
CA SER A 125 -13.33 11.24 5.89
C SER A 125 -12.85 12.13 4.76
N ARG A 126 -13.66 12.24 3.69
CA ARG A 126 -13.35 13.03 2.47
C ARG A 126 -13.22 14.52 2.73
N GLY A 127 -13.84 15.04 3.80
CA GLY A 127 -13.70 16.43 4.25
C GLY A 127 -12.50 16.67 5.18
N LYS A 128 -11.68 15.66 5.46
CA LYS A 128 -10.51 15.80 6.35
C LYS A 128 -9.19 15.94 5.57
N GLY A 129 -8.14 16.29 6.31
CA GLY A 129 -6.80 16.51 5.76
C GLY A 129 -6.21 15.28 5.07
N MET A 130 -5.43 15.52 4.02
CA MET A 130 -4.66 14.50 3.31
C MET A 130 -3.21 14.49 3.77
N ALA A 131 -2.56 13.34 3.63
CA ALA A 131 -1.15 13.15 3.94
C ALA A 131 -0.49 12.26 2.87
N LEU A 132 0.84 12.29 2.79
CA LEU A 132 1.61 11.37 1.95
C LEU A 132 2.55 10.55 2.82
N VAL A 133 2.63 9.25 2.57
CA VAL A 133 3.72 8.40 3.05
C VAL A 133 4.72 8.23 1.92
N VAL A 134 5.93 8.72 2.11
CA VAL A 134 7.01 8.68 1.11
C VAL A 134 8.04 7.63 1.54
N ALA A 135 7.99 6.45 0.91
CA ALA A 135 8.94 5.37 1.15
C ALA A 135 10.09 5.46 0.15
N LEU A 136 11.16 6.18 0.52
CA LEU A 136 12.33 6.38 -0.36
C LEU A 136 13.10 5.07 -0.60
N THR A 137 13.62 4.90 -1.80
CA THR A 137 14.70 3.95 -2.06
C THR A 137 16.02 4.43 -1.44
N PRO A 138 17.04 3.56 -1.31
CA PRO A 138 18.36 3.97 -0.80
C PRO A 138 19.02 5.12 -1.59
N ASP A 139 18.70 5.27 -2.88
CA ASP A 139 19.12 6.37 -3.76
C ASP A 139 18.25 7.63 -3.63
N GLY A 140 17.24 7.63 -2.75
CA GLY A 140 16.41 8.80 -2.46
C GLY A 140 15.29 9.03 -3.48
N PHE A 141 14.86 7.98 -4.18
CA PHE A 141 13.76 8.04 -5.15
C PHE A 141 12.46 7.48 -4.57
N ALA A 142 11.34 8.13 -4.88
CA ALA A 142 10.02 7.53 -4.76
C ALA A 142 9.04 8.17 -5.74
N ARG A 143 8.04 7.39 -6.19
CA ARG A 143 6.95 7.87 -7.03
C ARG A 143 5.61 7.38 -6.55
N GLY A 144 4.56 8.13 -6.86
CA GLY A 144 3.19 7.71 -6.62
C GLY A 144 2.23 8.64 -7.34
N ASP A 145 0.96 8.44 -7.08
CA ASP A 145 -0.12 9.16 -7.73
C ASP A 145 -1.37 9.17 -6.86
N LEU A 146 -2.25 10.10 -7.19
CA LEU A 146 -3.57 10.24 -6.60
C LEU A 146 -4.58 10.52 -7.71
N PHE A 147 -5.61 9.70 -7.79
CA PHE A 147 -6.83 10.01 -8.52
C PHE A 147 -7.91 10.46 -7.54
N TRP A 148 -8.58 11.58 -7.82
CA TRP A 148 -9.59 12.17 -6.95
C TRP A 148 -10.70 12.86 -7.76
N ASP A 149 -11.93 12.37 -7.63
CA ASP A 149 -13.14 12.96 -8.20
C ASP A 149 -14.16 13.23 -7.08
N ASP A 150 -15.45 13.38 -7.40
CA ASP A 150 -16.50 13.54 -6.39
C ASP A 150 -16.81 12.24 -5.62
N GLY A 151 -16.45 11.09 -6.16
CA GLY A 151 -16.56 9.74 -5.58
C GLY A 151 -17.90 9.05 -5.82
N GLU A 152 -18.83 9.66 -6.56
CA GLU A 152 -20.21 9.16 -6.72
C GLU A 152 -20.77 9.35 -8.14
N SER A 153 -20.37 10.38 -8.88
CA SER A 153 -20.87 10.63 -10.24
C SER A 153 -20.41 9.54 -11.21
N TRP A 154 -21.24 9.30 -12.21
CA TRP A 154 -20.92 8.39 -13.30
C TRP A 154 -19.99 9.06 -14.31
N GLU A 155 -19.10 8.24 -14.91
CA GLU A 155 -18.26 8.62 -16.05
C GLU A 155 -17.35 9.86 -15.78
N THR A 156 -16.95 10.06 -14.52
CA THR A 156 -16.09 11.19 -14.14
C THR A 156 -14.77 11.17 -14.89
N PHE A 157 -14.17 10.00 -15.06
CA PHE A 157 -12.93 9.82 -15.80
C PHE A 157 -13.07 10.15 -17.29
N GLU A 158 -14.10 9.62 -17.94
CA GLU A 158 -14.37 9.82 -19.37
C GLU A 158 -14.74 11.27 -19.69
N ARG A 159 -15.41 11.95 -18.75
CA ARG A 159 -15.81 13.36 -18.88
C ARG A 159 -14.72 14.36 -18.50
N GLY A 160 -13.64 13.91 -17.85
CA GLY A 160 -12.59 14.80 -17.36
C GLY A 160 -12.92 15.51 -16.03
N ASP A 161 -13.95 15.05 -15.32
CA ASP A 161 -14.42 15.64 -14.05
C ASP A 161 -13.64 15.05 -12.85
N TYR A 162 -12.31 15.15 -12.88
CA TYR A 162 -11.42 14.61 -11.85
C TYR A 162 -10.14 15.44 -11.68
N THR A 163 -9.39 15.13 -10.63
CA THR A 163 -8.03 15.59 -10.38
C THR A 163 -7.11 14.40 -10.32
N GLU A 164 -6.04 14.42 -11.12
CA GLU A 164 -4.97 13.44 -11.07
C GLU A 164 -3.65 14.15 -10.73
N ILE A 165 -2.92 13.62 -9.75
CA ILE A 165 -1.67 14.19 -9.27
C ILE A 165 -0.60 13.11 -9.33
N LEU A 166 0.55 13.44 -9.92
CA LEU A 166 1.75 12.62 -9.88
C LEU A 166 2.71 13.15 -8.82
N PHE A 167 3.19 12.26 -7.96
CA PHE A 167 4.19 12.56 -6.94
C PHE A 167 5.54 12.00 -7.36
N LEU A 168 6.57 12.83 -7.23
CA LEU A 168 7.95 12.45 -7.48
C LEU A 168 8.84 12.99 -6.37
N ALA A 169 9.60 12.11 -5.74
CA ALA A 169 10.69 12.44 -4.83
C ALA A 169 11.99 11.92 -5.45
N SER A 170 13.02 12.77 -5.49
CA SER A 170 14.35 12.44 -5.96
C SER A 170 15.37 13.32 -5.27
N ASN A 171 16.52 12.76 -4.89
CA ASN A 171 17.67 13.56 -4.50
C ASN A 171 18.19 14.31 -5.73
N VAL A 172 18.09 15.64 -5.71
CA VAL A 172 18.80 16.49 -6.66
C VAL A 172 20.14 16.82 -6.03
N SER A 173 21.21 16.17 -6.49
CA SER A 173 22.57 16.61 -6.20
C SER A 173 22.80 17.97 -6.88
N THR A 174 22.62 19.06 -6.14
CA THR A 174 23.24 20.36 -6.46
C THR A 174 24.73 20.33 -6.19
#